data_AF-A0A3B9BKS4-F1
#
_entry.id   AF-A0A3B9BKS4-F1
#
_cell.length_a   1.000
_cell.length_b   1.000
_cell.length_c   1.000
_cell.angle_alpha   90.00
_cell.angle_beta   90.00
_cell.angle_gamma   90.00
#
_symmetry.space_group_name_H-M   'P 1'
#
loop_
_entity.id
_entity.type
_entity.pdbx_description
1 polymer ?
#
loop_
_entity_poly.entity_id
_entity_poly.type
_entity_poly.pdbx_seq_one_letter_code
_entity_poly.pdbx_strand_id
1 'polypeptide(L)'
;MQSDKTFALFCITTEDQVKNIRYEMPDNIVSLTIVSIQTIRAGAKRFRKQRHLCRELEKPLVNLLERGSAADLMSIIHSIAPFKAQVGSNSLLNSLPAWELVTSMYSHSYDDLSFIDFFWSWRTLLTGLYAGLLAPLPRAKVYHALSTGYAGLAAARAKIETGRPVMLTEHGLYTNERRIELAMADWLHDTSAPTLELGKRHNDLRNVWINAFSAYALACYETCDEIITLHEVNKVMQLHDGAPADRLSVIPNGVDIDFYGKLKPPQRPRRTVAFIGRVVPIKDVATFIQACNFVIKQVPDAEFLVMGPTEEDEEYFARMQSLVEQFGLTNNLKFLGSVKLSEYLPKTDVIVLTSISESQPLVILEGGAAAIPVVT
;
A
#
# COMPACT_ATOMS: atom_id res chain seq x y z
N MET A 1 22.86 8.00 -12.47
CA MET A 1 21.56 8.68 -12.44
C MET A 1 21.08 8.91 -13.86
N GLN A 2 19.79 8.76 -14.12
CA GLN A 2 19.14 8.98 -15.43
C GLN A 2 18.94 10.49 -15.69
N SER A 3 20.04 11.24 -15.81
CA SER A 3 20.02 12.71 -15.96
C SER A 3 19.38 13.19 -17.28
N ASP A 4 19.13 12.29 -18.22
CA ASP A 4 18.46 12.53 -19.49
C ASP A 4 16.92 12.49 -19.39
N LYS A 5 16.37 12.02 -18.26
CA LYS A 5 14.91 11.90 -18.04
C LYS A 5 14.43 12.85 -16.98
N THR A 6 13.27 13.46 -17.21
CA THR A 6 12.55 14.27 -16.23
C THR A 6 11.35 13.51 -15.66
N PHE A 7 11.05 13.76 -14.40
CA PHE A 7 10.00 13.08 -13.65
C PHE A 7 9.04 14.08 -13.02
N ALA A 8 7.75 13.74 -13.04
CA ALA A 8 6.72 14.41 -12.28
C ALA A 8 6.21 13.43 -11.22
N LEU A 9 6.23 13.83 -9.95
CA LEU A 9 5.79 13.01 -8.85
C LEU A 9 4.31 13.29 -8.55
N PHE A 10 3.51 12.23 -8.50
CA PHE A 10 2.11 12.25 -8.07
C PHE A 10 1.99 11.40 -6.81
N CYS A 11 1.98 12.04 -5.65
CA CYS A 11 2.06 11.39 -4.35
C CYS A 11 0.69 11.34 -3.69
N ILE A 12 0.25 10.14 -3.35
CA ILE A 12 -0.99 9.90 -2.60
C ILE A 12 -0.65 9.74 -1.12
N THR A 13 -1.36 10.46 -0.26
CA THR A 13 -1.09 10.57 1.17
C THR A 13 -2.40 10.56 1.97
N THR A 14 -2.33 10.23 3.24
CA THR A 14 -3.43 10.41 4.19
C THR A 14 -3.49 11.83 4.75
N GLU A 15 -2.40 12.60 4.67
CA GLU A 15 -2.33 14.00 5.12
C GLU A 15 -2.50 15.00 3.96
N ASP A 16 -3.16 16.13 4.23
CA ASP A 16 -3.36 17.21 3.26
C ASP A 16 -2.06 17.93 2.85
N GLN A 17 -0.99 17.76 3.61
CA GLN A 17 0.33 18.30 3.30
C GLN A 17 1.42 17.32 3.73
N VAL A 18 2.48 17.20 2.92
CA VAL A 18 3.72 16.52 3.34
C VAL A 18 4.44 17.48 4.27
N LYS A 19 4.29 17.29 5.59
CA LYS A 19 4.89 18.19 6.60
C LYS A 19 6.41 18.18 6.56
N ASN A 20 7.03 17.07 6.17
CA ASN A 20 8.49 16.89 6.19
C ASN A 20 8.97 16.12 4.96
N ILE A 21 9.44 16.83 3.92
CA ILE A 21 10.18 16.19 2.83
C ILE A 21 11.57 15.81 3.39
N ARG A 22 11.80 14.50 3.58
CA ARG A 22 13.04 13.98 4.19
C ARG A 22 14.22 13.88 3.23
N TYR A 23 13.99 14.04 1.93
CA TYR A 23 14.98 13.85 0.87
C TYR A 23 15.11 15.11 0.03
N GLU A 24 16.34 15.47 -0.33
CA GLU A 24 16.57 16.52 -1.32
C GLU A 24 16.04 16.05 -2.68
N MET A 25 15.20 16.87 -3.30
CA MET A 25 14.61 16.57 -4.60
C MET A 25 15.67 16.70 -5.69
N PRO A 26 15.93 15.66 -6.49
CA PRO A 26 16.85 15.76 -7.62
C PRO A 26 16.40 16.81 -8.65
N ASP A 27 17.34 17.44 -9.35
CA ASP A 27 17.08 18.48 -10.38
C ASP A 27 16.16 18.02 -11.52
N ASN A 28 16.10 16.72 -11.78
CA ASN A 28 15.26 16.14 -12.81
C ASN A 28 13.82 15.85 -12.36
N ILE A 29 13.45 16.18 -11.11
CA ILE A 29 12.06 16.23 -10.66
C ILE A 29 11.47 17.61 -11.01
N VAL A 30 10.57 17.66 -11.99
CA VAL A 30 10.03 18.93 -12.53
C VAL A 30 8.73 19.39 -11.88
N SER A 31 8.03 18.50 -11.16
CA SER A 31 6.82 18.85 -10.41
C SER A 31 6.49 17.82 -9.35
N LEU A 32 5.89 18.27 -8.26
CA LEU A 32 5.32 17.42 -7.20
C LEU A 32 3.84 17.78 -7.03
N THR A 33 2.96 16.79 -7.18
CA THR A 33 1.53 16.89 -6.86
C THR A 33 1.24 16.00 -5.66
N ILE A 34 0.72 16.58 -4.59
CA ILE A 34 0.33 15.85 -3.38
C ILE A 34 -1.20 15.75 -3.36
N VAL A 35 -1.73 14.54 -3.18
CA VAL A 35 -3.17 14.26 -3.14
C VAL A 35 -3.49 13.52 -1.85
N SER A 36 -4.24 14.18 -0.98
CA SER A 36 -4.83 13.55 0.20
C SER A 36 -6.04 12.72 -0.19
N ILE A 37 -6.08 11.45 0.24
CA ILE A 37 -7.26 10.59 0.05
C ILE A 37 -8.32 10.80 1.14
N GLN A 38 -8.05 11.63 2.14
CA GLN A 38 -9.00 11.95 3.22
C GLN A 38 -9.87 13.16 2.90
N THR A 39 -9.46 14.00 1.94
CA THR A 39 -10.17 15.23 1.62
C THR A 39 -10.29 15.43 0.11
N ILE A 40 -11.38 16.08 -0.30
CA ILE A 40 -11.54 16.63 -1.64
C ILE A 40 -12.02 18.07 -1.53
N ARG A 41 -11.69 18.89 -2.54
CA ARG A 41 -12.15 20.28 -2.59
C ARG A 41 -13.66 20.39 -2.40
N ALA A 42 -14.12 21.49 -1.84
CA ALA A 42 -15.55 21.70 -1.56
C ALA A 42 -16.42 21.66 -2.84
N GLY A 43 -15.98 22.30 -3.92
CA GLY A 43 -16.79 22.47 -5.14
C GLY A 43 -18.02 23.36 -4.93
N ALA A 44 -18.85 23.46 -5.96
CA ALA A 44 -20.09 24.24 -5.93
C ALA A 44 -21.11 23.61 -4.96
N LYS A 45 -21.82 24.44 -4.20
CA LYS A 45 -22.90 23.97 -3.30
C LYS A 45 -24.03 23.28 -4.07
N ARG A 46 -24.35 23.80 -5.26
CA ARG A 46 -25.33 23.24 -6.21
C ARG A 46 -24.94 23.64 -7.63
N PHE A 47 -25.24 22.79 -8.60
CA PHE A 47 -25.13 23.13 -10.02
C PHE A 47 -26.19 22.41 -10.88
N ARG A 48 -26.42 22.92 -12.09
CA ARG A 48 -27.40 22.36 -13.03
C ARG A 48 -27.00 20.95 -13.41
N LYS A 49 -27.95 20.00 -13.36
CA LYS A 49 -27.75 18.55 -13.62
C LYS A 49 -27.05 17.76 -12.51
N GLN A 50 -26.86 18.31 -11.30
CA GLN A 50 -26.29 17.54 -10.18
C GLN A 50 -27.05 16.23 -9.88
N ARG A 51 -28.39 16.27 -9.82
CA ARG A 51 -29.22 15.05 -9.65
C ARG A 51 -29.01 14.03 -10.77
N HIS A 52 -28.87 14.51 -12.00
CA HIS A 52 -28.62 13.64 -13.15
C HIS A 52 -27.23 12.99 -13.04
N LEU A 53 -26.19 13.77 -12.67
CA LEU A 53 -24.87 13.22 -12.42
C LEU A 53 -24.89 12.10 -11.38
N CYS A 54 -25.53 12.31 -10.22
CA CYS A 54 -25.59 11.27 -9.19
C CYS A 54 -26.29 9.99 -9.67
N ARG A 55 -27.34 10.10 -10.50
CA ARG A 55 -28.00 8.93 -11.12
C ARG A 55 -27.10 8.22 -12.13
N GLU A 56 -26.36 8.96 -12.96
CA GLU A 56 -25.41 8.37 -13.92
C GLU A 56 -24.23 7.69 -13.22
N LEU A 57 -23.87 8.14 -12.01
CA LEU A 57 -22.79 7.55 -11.23
C LEU A 57 -23.19 6.27 -10.49
N GLU A 58 -24.47 6.07 -10.21
CA GLU A 58 -24.95 4.98 -9.35
C GLU A 58 -24.51 3.60 -9.84
N LYS A 59 -24.91 3.22 -11.06
CA LYS A 59 -24.59 1.90 -11.61
C LYS A 59 -23.08 1.67 -11.77
N PRO A 60 -22.30 2.60 -12.35
CA PRO A 60 -20.85 2.43 -12.42
C PRO A 60 -20.17 2.34 -11.04
N LEU A 61 -20.63 3.09 -10.03
CA LEU A 61 -20.05 3.00 -8.69
C LEU A 61 -20.35 1.67 -8.00
N VAL A 62 -21.59 1.17 -8.12
CA VAL A 62 -21.96 -0.15 -7.61
C VAL A 62 -21.12 -1.24 -8.29
N ASN A 63 -21.09 -1.24 -9.62
CA ASN A 63 -20.30 -2.20 -10.38
C ASN A 63 -18.81 -2.14 -10.04
N LEU A 64 -18.25 -0.93 -9.91
CA LEU A 64 -16.86 -0.75 -9.53
C LEU A 64 -16.62 -1.32 -8.14
N LEU A 65 -17.46 -1.05 -7.14
CA LEU A 65 -17.25 -1.54 -5.76
C LEU A 65 -17.51 -3.05 -5.61
N GLU A 66 -18.34 -3.66 -6.46
CA GLU A 66 -18.67 -5.09 -6.37
C GLU A 66 -17.77 -5.99 -7.21
N ARG A 67 -17.46 -5.58 -8.43
CA ARG A 67 -16.82 -6.44 -9.45
C ARG A 67 -15.54 -5.85 -10.00
N GLY A 68 -15.50 -4.53 -10.14
CA GLY A 68 -14.37 -3.80 -10.69
C GLY A 68 -14.21 -3.95 -12.20
N SER A 69 -14.12 -2.83 -12.92
CA SER A 69 -13.66 -2.84 -14.31
C SER A 69 -13.16 -1.45 -14.71
N ALA A 70 -12.25 -1.42 -15.69
CA ALA A 70 -11.82 -0.20 -16.36
C ALA A 70 -12.98 0.49 -17.08
N ALA A 71 -13.99 -0.27 -17.55
CA ALA A 71 -15.16 0.27 -18.21
C ALA A 71 -16.07 1.08 -17.26
N ASP A 72 -16.26 0.58 -16.03
CA ASP A 72 -17.01 1.30 -14.99
C ASP A 72 -16.24 2.54 -14.52
N LEU A 73 -14.92 2.42 -14.34
CA LEU A 73 -14.05 3.57 -14.03
C LEU A 73 -14.12 4.63 -15.14
N MET A 74 -14.04 4.22 -16.40
CA MET A 74 -14.18 5.10 -17.56
C MET A 74 -15.54 5.80 -17.57
N SER A 75 -16.62 5.07 -17.26
CA SER A 75 -17.97 5.64 -17.17
C SER A 75 -18.07 6.70 -16.06
N ILE A 76 -17.47 6.45 -14.89
CA ILE A 76 -17.40 7.43 -13.79
C ILE A 76 -16.63 8.69 -14.23
N ILE A 77 -15.46 8.51 -14.85
CA ILE A 77 -14.62 9.62 -15.33
C ILE A 77 -15.37 10.45 -16.36
N HIS A 78 -16.00 9.82 -17.36
CA HIS A 78 -16.76 10.50 -18.39
C HIS A 78 -17.99 11.24 -17.85
N SER A 79 -18.68 10.68 -16.85
CA SER A 79 -19.81 11.35 -16.19
C SER A 79 -19.36 12.59 -15.41
N ILE A 80 -18.19 12.53 -14.75
CA ILE A 80 -17.65 13.65 -13.97
C ILE A 80 -17.02 14.74 -14.85
N ALA A 81 -16.37 14.37 -15.96
CA ALA A 81 -15.55 15.27 -16.77
C ALA A 81 -16.25 16.60 -17.17
N PRO A 82 -17.51 16.62 -17.65
CA PRO A 82 -18.21 17.86 -18.00
C PRO A 82 -18.41 18.82 -16.82
N PHE A 83 -18.42 18.30 -15.60
CA PHE A 83 -18.69 19.05 -14.37
C PHE A 83 -17.44 19.21 -13.51
N LYS A 84 -16.26 18.81 -14.01
CA LYS A 84 -15.03 18.70 -13.22
C LYS A 84 -14.79 19.94 -12.37
N ALA A 85 -14.83 21.14 -12.95
CA ALA A 85 -14.64 22.41 -12.22
C ALA A 85 -15.69 22.71 -11.12
N GLN A 86 -16.90 22.15 -11.23
CA GLN A 86 -18.01 22.40 -10.29
C GLN A 86 -18.08 21.34 -9.18
N VAL A 87 -17.65 20.11 -9.45
CA VAL A 87 -17.78 19.01 -8.49
C VAL A 87 -16.74 19.09 -7.36
N GLY A 88 -17.18 18.63 -6.19
CA GLY A 88 -16.39 18.50 -4.97
C GLY A 88 -17.20 17.83 -3.86
N SER A 89 -16.74 17.90 -2.61
CA SER A 89 -17.42 17.28 -1.47
C SER A 89 -18.84 17.79 -1.27
N ASN A 90 -19.11 19.07 -1.52
CA ASN A 90 -20.47 19.64 -1.42
C ASN A 90 -21.45 18.94 -2.37
N SER A 91 -21.02 18.58 -3.58
CA SER A 91 -21.92 18.00 -4.57
C SER A 91 -21.94 16.48 -4.55
N LEU A 92 -20.78 15.83 -4.34
CA LEU A 92 -20.60 14.39 -4.46
C LEU A 92 -20.80 13.62 -3.14
N LEU A 93 -20.66 14.29 -1.99
CA LEU A 93 -20.69 13.65 -0.67
C LEU A 93 -21.68 14.31 0.31
N ASN A 94 -21.90 15.62 0.21
CA ASN A 94 -22.65 16.42 1.18
C ASN A 94 -23.88 17.10 0.54
N SER A 95 -24.63 16.35 -0.28
CA SER A 95 -25.84 16.85 -0.93
C SER A 95 -26.99 15.85 -0.85
N LEU A 96 -28.22 16.32 -0.98
CA LEU A 96 -29.39 15.44 -1.05
C LEU A 96 -29.28 14.41 -2.20
N PRO A 97 -28.84 14.76 -3.43
CA PRO A 97 -28.60 13.77 -4.47
C PRO A 97 -27.53 12.72 -4.13
N ALA A 98 -26.46 13.12 -3.42
CA ALA A 98 -25.44 12.19 -2.95
C ALA A 98 -25.97 11.27 -1.84
N TRP A 99 -26.86 11.79 -0.98
CA TRP A 99 -27.57 11.01 0.02
C TRP A 99 -28.49 9.97 -0.62
N GLU A 100 -29.30 10.38 -1.60
CA GLU A 100 -30.16 9.48 -2.38
C GLU A 100 -29.34 8.36 -3.04
N LEU A 101 -28.18 8.70 -3.60
CA LEU A 101 -27.23 7.74 -4.19
C LEU A 101 -26.75 6.70 -3.15
N VAL A 102 -26.19 7.11 -2.01
CA VAL A 102 -25.68 6.14 -1.02
C VAL A 102 -26.80 5.28 -0.42
N THR A 103 -27.99 5.84 -0.20
CA THR A 103 -29.14 5.06 0.27
C THR A 103 -29.60 4.03 -0.76
N SER A 104 -29.56 4.39 -2.05
CA SER A 104 -29.91 3.46 -3.13
C SER A 104 -28.87 2.35 -3.23
N MET A 105 -27.57 2.67 -3.20
CA MET A 105 -26.49 1.69 -3.22
C MET A 105 -26.62 0.71 -2.04
N TYR A 106 -26.91 1.22 -0.84
CA TYR A 106 -27.13 0.38 0.34
C TYR A 106 -28.31 -0.57 0.15
N SER A 107 -29.48 -0.08 -0.29
CA SER A 107 -30.69 -0.93 -0.41
C SER A 107 -30.61 -2.01 -1.49
N HIS A 108 -29.70 -1.87 -2.45
CA HIS A 108 -29.55 -2.86 -3.54
C HIS A 108 -28.58 -3.98 -3.20
N SER A 109 -27.52 -3.70 -2.43
CA SER A 109 -26.35 -4.58 -2.37
C SER A 109 -25.83 -4.87 -0.96
N TYR A 110 -26.33 -4.18 0.07
CA TYR A 110 -25.74 -4.18 1.42
C TYR A 110 -26.78 -4.11 2.54
N ASP A 111 -28.03 -4.53 2.29
CA ASP A 111 -29.16 -4.43 3.22
C ASP A 111 -29.01 -5.28 4.50
N ASP A 112 -28.05 -6.19 4.51
CA ASP A 112 -27.65 -7.03 5.63
C ASP A 112 -26.59 -6.40 6.55
N LEU A 113 -26.02 -5.25 6.18
CA LEU A 113 -25.04 -4.49 6.97
C LEU A 113 -25.68 -3.37 7.79
N SER A 114 -25.02 -2.95 8.86
CA SER A 114 -25.32 -1.69 9.55
C SER A 114 -25.18 -0.51 8.58
N PHE A 115 -26.27 0.25 8.37
CA PHE A 115 -26.25 1.41 7.47
C PHE A 115 -25.21 2.46 7.89
N ILE A 116 -25.03 2.69 9.20
CA ILE A 116 -24.08 3.70 9.68
C ILE A 116 -22.64 3.31 9.33
N ASP A 117 -22.30 2.04 9.46
CA ASP A 117 -20.94 1.55 9.18
C ASP A 117 -20.68 1.47 7.67
N PHE A 118 -21.69 1.06 6.89
CA PHE A 118 -21.65 1.14 5.44
C PHE A 118 -21.47 2.58 4.97
N PHE A 119 -22.23 3.53 5.51
CA PHE A 119 -22.16 4.94 5.14
C PHE A 119 -20.75 5.51 5.36
N TRP A 120 -20.12 5.24 6.50
CA TRP A 120 -18.76 5.72 6.77
C TRP A 120 -17.70 5.00 5.91
N SER A 121 -17.87 3.71 5.65
CA SER A 121 -17.00 2.96 4.74
C SER A 121 -17.08 3.50 3.31
N TRP A 122 -18.30 3.63 2.78
CA TRP A 122 -18.59 4.23 1.47
C TRP A 122 -18.01 5.62 1.36
N ARG A 123 -18.23 6.46 2.37
CA ARG A 123 -17.74 7.84 2.39
C ARG A 123 -16.23 7.88 2.31
N THR A 124 -15.54 7.04 3.06
CA THR A 124 -14.07 7.00 3.04
C THR A 124 -13.54 6.50 1.71
N LEU A 125 -14.07 5.39 1.19
CA LEU A 125 -13.69 4.82 -0.10
C LEU A 125 -13.91 5.80 -1.26
N LEU A 126 -15.09 6.43 -1.31
CA LEU A 126 -15.41 7.38 -2.37
C LEU A 126 -14.67 8.71 -2.23
N THR A 127 -14.35 9.14 -1.01
CA THR A 127 -13.48 10.32 -0.83
C THR A 127 -12.12 10.08 -1.46
N GLY A 128 -11.49 8.93 -1.20
CA GLY A 128 -10.22 8.55 -1.81
C GLY A 128 -10.32 8.39 -3.34
N LEU A 129 -11.39 7.74 -3.83
CA LEU A 129 -11.67 7.64 -5.26
C LEU A 129 -11.74 9.03 -5.91
N TYR A 130 -12.59 9.91 -5.40
CA TYR A 130 -12.78 11.25 -5.95
C TYR A 130 -11.55 12.12 -5.80
N ALA A 131 -10.75 11.95 -4.75
CA ALA A 131 -9.48 12.66 -4.61
C ALA A 131 -8.55 12.34 -5.78
N GLY A 132 -8.38 11.04 -6.09
CA GLY A 132 -7.63 10.58 -7.25
C GLY A 132 -8.23 11.07 -8.58
N LEU A 133 -9.55 11.10 -8.71
CA LEU A 133 -10.23 11.50 -9.95
C LEU A 133 -10.25 13.02 -10.20
N LEU A 134 -10.24 13.83 -9.14
CA LEU A 134 -10.34 15.30 -9.26
C LEU A 134 -8.98 16.00 -9.21
N ALA A 135 -7.94 15.32 -8.72
CA ALA A 135 -6.60 15.86 -8.65
C ALA A 135 -6.05 16.29 -10.03
N PRO A 136 -5.22 17.35 -10.10
CA PRO A 136 -4.54 17.71 -11.33
C PRO A 136 -3.55 16.60 -11.72
N LEU A 137 -3.69 16.05 -12.93
CA LEU A 137 -2.72 15.10 -13.46
C LEU A 137 -1.52 15.86 -14.04
N PRO A 138 -0.28 15.48 -13.70
CA PRO A 138 0.89 16.04 -14.35
C PRO A 138 0.91 15.63 -15.82
N ARG A 139 1.44 16.49 -16.69
CA ARG A 139 1.66 16.15 -18.10
C ARG A 139 2.88 15.25 -18.21
N ALA A 140 2.69 14.04 -18.73
CA ALA A 140 3.78 13.08 -18.91
C ALA A 140 3.67 12.37 -20.27
N LYS A 141 4.79 11.82 -20.73
CA LYS A 141 4.83 10.94 -21.93
C LYS A 141 4.43 9.52 -21.59
N VAL A 142 4.69 9.08 -20.36
CA VAL A 142 4.37 7.78 -19.77
C VAL A 142 4.00 8.02 -18.31
N TYR A 143 3.02 7.30 -17.80
CA TYR A 143 2.68 7.28 -16.37
C TYR A 143 3.11 5.94 -15.78
N HIS A 144 3.74 5.96 -14.61
CA HIS A 144 4.22 4.76 -13.94
C HIS A 144 3.68 4.72 -12.52
N ALA A 145 2.85 3.72 -12.22
CA ALA A 145 2.36 3.43 -10.88
C ALA A 145 3.27 2.43 -10.17
N LEU A 146 3.55 2.67 -8.89
CA LEU A 146 4.38 1.78 -8.03
C LEU A 146 3.54 0.80 -7.20
N SER A 147 2.22 0.86 -7.34
CA SER A 147 1.26 -0.03 -6.71
C SER A 147 -0.12 0.15 -7.36
N THR A 148 -1.00 -0.82 -7.12
CA THR A 148 -2.43 -0.68 -7.42
C THR A 148 -3.12 0.26 -6.40
N GLY A 149 -4.35 -0.02 -5.97
CA GLY A 149 -5.10 0.87 -5.08
C GLY A 149 -5.33 2.26 -5.68
N TYR A 150 -5.22 3.31 -4.87
CA TYR A 150 -5.46 4.69 -5.35
C TYR A 150 -4.40 5.17 -6.35
N ALA A 151 -3.16 4.70 -6.28
CA ALA A 151 -2.11 5.04 -7.24
C ALA A 151 -2.40 4.41 -8.60
N GLY A 152 -2.76 3.11 -8.59
CA GLY A 152 -3.22 2.40 -9.78
C GLY A 152 -4.45 3.04 -10.41
N LEU A 153 -5.41 3.49 -9.60
CA LEU A 153 -6.59 4.22 -10.07
C LEU A 153 -6.22 5.55 -10.75
N ALA A 154 -5.30 6.32 -10.17
CA ALA A 154 -4.83 7.57 -10.77
C ALA A 154 -4.11 7.34 -12.10
N ALA A 155 -3.34 6.25 -12.20
CA ALA A 155 -2.68 5.83 -13.44
C ALA A 155 -3.69 5.36 -14.50
N ALA A 156 -4.68 4.56 -14.12
CA ALA A 156 -5.79 4.15 -14.99
C ALA A 156 -6.55 5.37 -15.53
N ARG A 157 -6.84 6.34 -14.66
CA ARG A 157 -7.41 7.63 -15.07
C ARG A 157 -6.51 8.35 -16.06
N ALA A 158 -5.19 8.37 -15.86
CA ALA A 158 -4.26 9.02 -16.78
C ALA A 158 -4.32 8.39 -18.19
N LYS A 159 -4.41 7.05 -18.28
CA LYS A 159 -4.65 6.35 -19.56
C LYS A 159 -5.94 6.83 -20.21
N ILE A 160 -7.04 6.85 -19.46
CA ILE A 160 -8.38 7.19 -19.95
C ILE A 160 -8.46 8.66 -20.39
N GLU A 161 -7.93 9.60 -19.61
CA GLU A 161 -8.01 11.04 -19.91
C GLU A 161 -7.02 11.48 -21.00
N THR A 162 -5.85 10.84 -21.12
CA THR A 162 -4.76 11.33 -21.97
C THR A 162 -4.36 10.42 -23.13
N GLY A 163 -4.77 9.15 -23.09
CA GLY A 163 -4.34 8.11 -24.04
C GLY A 163 -2.86 7.72 -23.93
N ARG A 164 -2.10 8.30 -22.98
CA ARG A 164 -0.67 8.02 -22.82
C ARG A 164 -0.41 6.63 -22.25
N PRO A 165 0.74 6.01 -22.55
CA PRO A 165 1.11 4.72 -21.98
C PRO A 165 1.15 4.74 -20.45
N VAL A 166 0.72 3.63 -19.84
CA VAL A 166 0.74 3.40 -18.40
C VAL A 166 1.49 2.12 -18.10
N MET A 167 2.44 2.21 -17.17
CA MET A 167 3.16 1.09 -16.60
C MET A 167 2.79 0.92 -15.12
N LEU A 168 2.76 -0.32 -14.66
CA LEU A 168 2.61 -0.67 -13.24
C LEU A 168 3.79 -1.53 -12.82
N THR A 169 4.42 -1.21 -11.70
CA THR A 169 5.35 -2.11 -11.01
C THR A 169 4.82 -2.36 -9.61
N GLU A 170 4.44 -3.60 -9.29
CA GLU A 170 4.02 -3.95 -7.93
C GLU A 170 5.20 -4.46 -7.11
N HIS A 171 5.65 -3.63 -6.17
CA HIS A 171 6.70 -4.01 -5.21
C HIS A 171 6.19 -4.92 -4.11
N GLY A 172 4.89 -4.91 -3.85
CA GLY A 172 4.13 -5.85 -3.04
C GLY A 172 2.70 -5.84 -3.57
N LEU A 173 1.98 -6.94 -3.45
CA LEU A 173 0.58 -7.00 -3.89
C LEU A 173 -0.27 -6.17 -2.94
N TYR A 174 -0.62 -4.96 -3.37
CA TYR A 174 -1.33 -4.00 -2.52
C TYR A 174 -2.64 -4.58 -1.99
N THR A 175 -3.35 -5.38 -2.80
CA THR A 175 -4.57 -6.08 -2.38
C THR A 175 -4.31 -7.05 -1.23
N ASN A 176 -3.21 -7.80 -1.26
CA ASN A 176 -2.84 -8.72 -0.19
C ASN A 176 -2.38 -7.97 1.06
N GLU A 177 -1.56 -6.92 0.92
CA GLU A 177 -1.16 -6.08 2.05
C GLU A 177 -2.38 -5.48 2.76
N ARG A 178 -3.35 -4.94 2.00
CA ARG A 178 -4.59 -4.40 2.58
C ARG A 178 -5.46 -5.48 3.20
N ARG A 179 -5.56 -6.67 2.62
CA ARG A 179 -6.28 -7.81 3.24
C ARG A 179 -5.66 -8.19 4.58
N ILE A 180 -4.33 -8.25 4.66
CA ILE A 180 -3.62 -8.55 5.91
C ILE A 180 -3.85 -7.44 6.93
N GLU A 181 -3.68 -6.17 6.56
CA GLU A 181 -3.95 -5.04 7.46
C GLU A 181 -5.41 -5.03 7.96
N LEU A 182 -6.39 -5.25 7.08
CA LEU A 182 -7.81 -5.33 7.46
C LEU A 182 -8.12 -6.55 8.33
N ALA A 183 -7.41 -7.66 8.17
CA ALA A 183 -7.54 -8.84 9.03
C ALA A 183 -6.92 -8.60 10.41
N MET A 184 -5.88 -7.77 10.51
CA MET A 184 -5.17 -7.43 11.74
C MET A 184 -5.78 -6.23 12.50
N ALA A 185 -6.72 -5.51 11.89
CA ALA A 185 -7.29 -4.30 12.46
C ALA A 185 -8.36 -4.58 13.52
N ASP A 186 -8.07 -4.27 14.78
CA ASP A 186 -8.96 -4.51 15.94
C ASP A 186 -10.30 -3.77 15.86
N TRP A 187 -10.39 -2.66 15.12
CA TRP A 187 -11.61 -1.83 15.01
C TRP A 187 -12.70 -2.44 14.12
N LEU A 188 -12.41 -3.52 13.40
CA LEU A 188 -13.37 -4.27 12.57
C LEU A 188 -13.90 -5.52 13.30
N HIS A 189 -13.73 -5.61 14.61
CA HIS A 189 -14.38 -6.64 15.42
C HIS A 189 -15.85 -6.30 15.66
N ASP A 190 -16.69 -7.10 14.99
CA ASP A 190 -18.07 -7.48 15.30
C ASP A 190 -18.67 -6.82 16.57
N THR A 191 -19.39 -5.72 16.39
CA THR A 191 -20.30 -5.17 17.41
C THR A 191 -21.65 -5.89 17.47
N SER A 192 -21.81 -6.99 16.74
CA SER A 192 -22.99 -7.85 16.84
C SER A 192 -22.85 -8.75 18.06
N ALA A 193 -23.68 -8.55 19.08
CA ALA A 193 -23.96 -9.60 20.05
C ALA A 193 -24.33 -10.88 19.29
N PRO A 194 -23.98 -12.09 19.77
CA PRO A 194 -24.28 -13.33 19.08
C PRO A 194 -25.80 -13.58 19.07
N THR A 195 -26.49 -13.04 18.08
CA THR A 195 -27.87 -13.43 17.77
C THR A 195 -27.83 -14.79 17.08
N LEU A 196 -28.49 -15.78 17.68
CA LEU A 196 -28.74 -17.09 17.09
C LEU A 196 -29.64 -16.97 15.84
N GLU A 197 -29.10 -16.51 14.71
CA GLU A 197 -29.72 -16.71 13.40
C GLU A 197 -28.80 -17.56 12.53
N LEU A 198 -28.92 -18.88 12.70
CA LEU A 198 -28.37 -19.88 11.79
C LEU A 198 -29.02 -19.73 10.41
N GLY A 199 -28.42 -18.96 9.50
CA GLY A 199 -28.86 -18.99 8.10
C GLY A 199 -28.41 -17.87 7.17
N LYS A 200 -27.93 -16.72 7.66
CA LYS A 200 -27.44 -15.64 6.77
C LYS A 200 -25.92 -15.59 6.80
N ARG A 201 -25.29 -15.71 5.62
CA ARG A 201 -23.90 -15.25 5.45
C ARG A 201 -23.93 -13.74 5.70
N HIS A 202 -23.52 -13.30 6.88
CA HIS A 202 -23.34 -11.88 7.14
C HIS A 202 -22.29 -11.36 6.17
N ASN A 203 -22.65 -10.41 5.30
CA ASN A 203 -21.63 -9.59 4.68
C ASN A 203 -20.80 -8.92 5.78
N ASP A 204 -19.50 -8.84 5.55
CA ASP A 204 -18.58 -8.19 6.44
C ASP A 204 -18.21 -6.83 5.84
N LEU A 205 -18.16 -5.77 6.64
CA LEU A 205 -17.65 -4.48 6.19
C LEU A 205 -16.24 -4.62 5.58
N ARG A 206 -15.44 -5.56 6.08
CA ARG A 206 -14.15 -5.93 5.49
C ARG A 206 -14.27 -6.30 4.01
N ASN A 207 -15.33 -7.00 3.62
CA ASN A 207 -15.56 -7.39 2.23
C ASN A 207 -15.83 -6.17 1.34
N VAL A 208 -16.51 -5.13 1.84
CA VAL A 208 -16.71 -3.88 1.08
C VAL A 208 -15.37 -3.25 0.72
N TRP A 209 -14.45 -3.17 1.69
CA TRP A 209 -13.11 -2.63 1.48
C TRP A 209 -12.25 -3.51 0.58
N ILE A 210 -12.26 -4.84 0.81
CA ILE A 210 -11.51 -5.80 0.00
C ILE A 210 -11.98 -5.76 -1.46
N ASN A 211 -13.29 -5.73 -1.70
CA ASN A 211 -13.85 -5.68 -3.04
C ASN A 211 -13.50 -4.36 -3.72
N ALA A 212 -13.58 -3.23 -3.02
CA ALA A 212 -13.18 -1.93 -3.57
C ALA A 212 -11.70 -1.89 -3.98
N PHE A 213 -10.79 -2.39 -3.14
CA PHE A 213 -9.37 -2.42 -3.49
C PHE A 213 -9.05 -3.42 -4.60
N SER A 214 -9.72 -4.58 -4.61
CA SER A 214 -9.59 -5.56 -5.70
C SER A 214 -10.08 -4.97 -7.02
N ALA A 215 -11.15 -4.19 -6.99
CA ALA A 215 -11.66 -3.48 -8.15
C ALA A 215 -10.73 -2.38 -8.66
N TYR A 216 -10.08 -1.63 -7.75
CA TYR A 216 -9.07 -0.64 -8.15
C TYR A 216 -7.85 -1.30 -8.79
N ALA A 217 -7.44 -2.47 -8.28
CA ALA A 217 -6.39 -3.27 -8.89
C ALA A 217 -6.78 -3.76 -10.28
N LEU A 218 -7.99 -4.33 -10.45
CA LEU A 218 -8.47 -4.80 -11.74
C LEU A 218 -8.57 -3.67 -12.78
N ALA A 219 -9.15 -2.53 -12.42
CA ALA A 219 -9.21 -1.36 -13.31
C ALA A 219 -7.82 -0.84 -13.69
N CYS A 220 -6.84 -0.92 -12.79
CA CYS A 220 -5.45 -0.62 -13.09
C CYS A 220 -4.86 -1.63 -14.07
N TYR A 221 -4.98 -2.93 -13.81
CA TYR A 221 -4.46 -3.98 -14.68
C TYR A 221 -4.99 -3.90 -16.11
N GLU A 222 -6.30 -3.71 -16.27
CA GLU A 222 -6.95 -3.65 -17.59
C GLU A 222 -6.47 -2.45 -18.42
N THR A 223 -6.12 -1.34 -17.77
CA THR A 223 -5.67 -0.10 -18.43
C THR A 223 -4.17 0.00 -18.64
N CYS A 224 -3.37 -0.76 -17.89
CA CYS A 224 -1.92 -0.77 -18.04
C CYS A 224 -1.50 -1.39 -19.38
N ASP A 225 -0.49 -0.79 -20.00
CA ASP A 225 0.19 -1.33 -21.18
C ASP A 225 1.26 -2.34 -20.81
N GLU A 226 1.89 -2.17 -19.64
CA GLU A 226 2.90 -3.08 -19.11
C GLU A 226 2.75 -3.20 -17.59
N ILE A 227 2.77 -4.44 -17.09
CA ILE A 227 2.69 -4.77 -15.68
C ILE A 227 3.92 -5.57 -15.32
N ILE A 228 4.63 -5.09 -14.31
CA ILE A 228 5.87 -5.68 -13.80
C ILE A 228 5.62 -6.15 -12.38
N THR A 229 6.02 -7.39 -12.12
CA THR A 229 6.07 -7.97 -10.78
C THR A 229 7.46 -8.50 -10.49
N LEU A 230 7.79 -8.66 -9.21
CA LEU A 230 9.17 -8.92 -8.80
C LEU A 230 9.54 -10.40 -8.77
N HIS A 231 8.56 -11.31 -8.73
CA HIS A 231 8.80 -12.76 -8.70
C HIS A 231 7.59 -13.57 -9.17
N GLU A 232 7.82 -14.84 -9.51
CA GLU A 232 6.82 -15.70 -10.16
C GLU A 232 5.59 -15.98 -9.29
N VAL A 233 5.76 -16.09 -7.98
CA VAL A 233 4.62 -16.35 -7.06
C VAL A 233 3.59 -15.20 -7.08
N ASN A 234 4.04 -13.94 -7.09
CA ASN A 234 3.13 -12.80 -7.22
C ASN A 234 2.47 -12.75 -8.60
N LYS A 235 3.20 -13.13 -9.65
CA LYS A 235 2.64 -13.23 -11.00
C LYS A 235 1.41 -14.13 -11.02
N VAL A 236 1.48 -15.32 -10.40
CA VAL A 236 0.34 -16.25 -10.32
C VAL A 236 -0.86 -15.60 -9.63
N MET A 237 -0.63 -14.88 -8.52
CA MET A 237 -1.69 -14.17 -7.80
C MET A 237 -2.28 -13.02 -8.63
N GLN A 238 -1.46 -12.25 -9.33
CA GLN A 238 -1.93 -11.16 -10.19
C GLN A 238 -2.74 -11.68 -11.37
N LEU A 239 -2.33 -12.79 -11.98
CA LEU A 239 -3.12 -13.46 -13.03
C LEU A 239 -4.50 -13.88 -12.48
N HIS A 240 -4.54 -14.44 -11.27
CA HIS A 240 -5.79 -14.77 -10.60
C HIS A 240 -6.64 -13.53 -10.28
N ASP A 241 -6.01 -12.42 -9.90
CA ASP A 241 -6.66 -11.13 -9.62
C ASP A 241 -7.03 -10.36 -10.90
N GLY A 242 -6.84 -10.95 -12.10
CA GLY A 242 -7.32 -10.44 -13.38
C GLY A 242 -6.29 -9.65 -14.21
N ALA A 243 -5.00 -9.73 -13.87
CA ALA A 243 -3.96 -9.13 -14.68
C ALA A 243 -3.82 -9.83 -16.06
N PRO A 244 -3.75 -9.08 -17.17
CA PRO A 244 -3.61 -9.65 -18.51
C PRO A 244 -2.23 -10.30 -18.70
N ALA A 245 -2.23 -11.60 -19.00
CA ALA A 245 -1.00 -12.41 -19.09
C ALA A 245 -0.01 -11.93 -20.16
N ASP A 246 -0.50 -11.35 -21.26
CA ASP A 246 0.30 -10.80 -22.35
C ASP A 246 1.01 -9.49 -22.00
N ARG A 247 0.61 -8.84 -20.90
CA ARG A 247 1.22 -7.59 -20.40
C ARG A 247 1.94 -7.75 -19.08
N LEU A 248 1.83 -8.92 -18.45
CA LEU A 248 2.41 -9.21 -17.13
C LEU A 248 3.76 -9.92 -17.26
N SER A 249 4.81 -9.26 -16.80
CA SER A 249 6.18 -9.77 -16.82
C SER A 249 6.81 -9.77 -15.42
N VAL A 250 7.80 -10.64 -15.23
CA VAL A 250 8.58 -10.70 -13.99
C VAL A 250 9.92 -10.02 -14.24
N ILE A 251 10.14 -8.90 -13.56
CA ILE A 251 11.42 -8.19 -13.54
C ILE A 251 11.81 -8.02 -12.07
N PRO A 252 12.71 -8.87 -11.56
CA PRO A 252 13.18 -8.75 -10.19
C PRO A 252 13.95 -7.44 -9.97
N ASN A 253 13.88 -6.90 -8.76
CA ASN A 253 14.75 -5.81 -8.32
C ASN A 253 16.21 -6.22 -8.48
N GLY A 254 17.03 -5.27 -8.93
CA GLY A 254 18.47 -5.40 -8.94
C GLY A 254 19.11 -5.00 -7.61
N VAL A 255 20.36 -5.43 -7.43
CA VAL A 255 21.24 -5.01 -6.33
C VAL A 255 22.61 -4.65 -6.90
N ASP A 256 23.30 -3.69 -6.29
CA ASP A 256 24.66 -3.31 -6.70
C ASP A 256 25.67 -4.36 -6.21
N ILE A 257 25.84 -5.42 -7.01
CA ILE A 257 26.73 -6.55 -6.70
C ILE A 257 28.18 -6.07 -6.53
N ASP A 258 28.63 -5.11 -7.33
CA ASP A 258 30.01 -4.61 -7.28
C ASP A 258 30.27 -3.80 -6.00
N PHE A 259 29.30 -3.02 -5.55
CA PHE A 259 29.39 -2.29 -4.31
C PHE A 259 29.36 -3.23 -3.09
N TYR A 260 28.35 -4.09 -2.99
CA TYR A 260 28.17 -4.97 -1.84
C TYR A 260 29.21 -6.10 -1.80
N GLY A 261 29.63 -6.64 -2.94
CA GLY A 261 30.66 -7.69 -3.02
C GLY A 261 32.07 -7.22 -2.63
N LYS A 262 32.32 -5.90 -2.59
CA LYS A 262 33.59 -5.34 -2.09
C LYS A 262 33.63 -5.16 -0.58
N LEU A 263 32.49 -5.32 0.10
CA LEU A 263 32.42 -5.25 1.55
C LEU A 263 33.15 -6.45 2.15
N LYS A 264 34.26 -6.18 2.84
CA LYS A 264 35.06 -7.23 3.48
C LYS A 264 34.74 -7.32 4.96
N PRO A 265 34.41 -8.50 5.49
CA PRO A 265 34.26 -8.67 6.93
C PRO A 265 35.61 -8.40 7.60
N PRO A 266 35.71 -7.50 8.59
CA PRO A 266 36.88 -7.44 9.44
C PRO A 266 36.85 -8.61 10.42
N GLN A 267 38.01 -8.96 10.96
CA GLN A 267 38.10 -9.98 11.99
C GLN A 267 37.40 -9.52 13.28
N ARG A 268 36.56 -10.38 13.85
CA ARG A 268 35.76 -10.08 15.05
C ARG A 268 35.70 -11.29 15.97
N PRO A 269 35.59 -11.05 17.29
CA PRO A 269 35.44 -12.12 18.25
C PRO A 269 34.01 -12.65 18.38
N ARG A 270 32.98 -11.79 18.20
CA ARG A 270 31.57 -12.14 18.45
C ARG A 270 30.83 -12.49 17.16
N ARG A 271 29.87 -13.42 17.27
CA ARG A 271 28.93 -13.74 16.19
C ARG A 271 27.78 -12.75 16.18
N THR A 272 27.55 -12.10 15.05
CA THR A 272 26.54 -11.06 14.91
C THR A 272 25.41 -11.50 13.99
N VAL A 273 24.19 -11.50 14.52
CA VAL A 273 22.97 -11.80 13.78
C VAL A 273 22.17 -10.52 13.60
N ALA A 274 21.75 -10.23 12.36
CA ALA A 274 21.06 -9.00 12.03
C ALA A 274 19.62 -9.26 11.57
N PHE A 275 18.70 -8.50 12.12
CA PHE A 275 17.42 -8.21 11.51
C PHE A 275 17.49 -6.82 10.86
N ILE A 276 17.10 -6.71 9.59
CA ILE A 276 17.13 -5.44 8.87
C ILE A 276 15.73 -5.18 8.32
N GLY A 277 15.08 -4.15 8.86
CA GLY A 277 13.69 -3.84 8.53
C GLY A 277 13.08 -2.88 9.54
N ARG A 278 11.97 -2.26 9.15
CA ARG A 278 11.16 -1.38 10.01
C ARG A 278 10.62 -2.19 11.20
N VAL A 279 10.58 -1.60 12.39
CA VAL A 279 10.03 -2.26 13.59
C VAL A 279 8.52 -2.05 13.64
N VAL A 280 7.80 -2.85 12.85
CA VAL A 280 6.34 -2.81 12.70
C VAL A 280 5.76 -4.24 12.71
N PRO A 281 4.47 -4.44 13.04
CA PRO A 281 3.87 -5.77 13.20
C PRO A 281 4.08 -6.72 12.01
N ILE A 282 3.95 -6.23 10.77
CA ILE A 282 4.08 -7.07 9.55
C ILE A 282 5.48 -7.67 9.37
N LYS A 283 6.51 -7.04 9.96
CA LYS A 283 7.90 -7.52 9.91
C LYS A 283 8.24 -8.52 11.01
N ASP A 284 7.31 -8.75 11.94
CA ASP A 284 7.35 -9.72 13.03
C ASP A 284 8.71 -9.79 13.75
N VAL A 285 9.10 -8.65 14.32
CA VAL A 285 10.33 -8.53 15.14
C VAL A 285 10.21 -9.36 16.43
N ALA A 286 8.98 -9.66 16.87
CA ALA A 286 8.72 -10.50 18.03
C ALA A 286 9.30 -11.91 17.84
N THR A 287 9.06 -12.54 16.69
CA THR A 287 9.64 -13.85 16.35
C THR A 287 11.16 -13.80 16.29
N PHE A 288 11.75 -12.71 15.76
CA PHE A 288 13.20 -12.53 15.78
C PHE A 288 13.76 -12.48 17.22
N ILE A 289 13.16 -11.68 18.11
CA ILE A 289 13.57 -11.57 19.52
C ILE A 289 13.42 -12.92 20.24
N GLN A 290 12.34 -13.66 20.00
CA GLN A 290 12.15 -15.01 20.54
C GLN A 290 13.26 -15.96 20.06
N ALA A 291 13.61 -15.93 18.77
CA ALA A 291 14.72 -16.72 18.23
C ALA A 291 16.06 -16.35 18.91
N CYS A 292 16.32 -15.07 19.16
CA CYS A 292 17.52 -14.62 19.88
C CYS A 292 17.63 -15.25 21.28
N ASN A 293 16.52 -15.37 22.01
CA ASN A 293 16.47 -16.03 23.32
C ASN A 293 16.81 -17.53 23.25
N PHE A 294 16.54 -18.21 22.13
CA PHE A 294 17.00 -19.58 21.93
C PHE A 294 18.49 -19.64 21.58
N VAL A 295 18.96 -18.74 20.72
CA VAL A 295 20.36 -18.70 20.26
C VAL A 295 21.31 -18.38 21.41
N ILE A 296 20.98 -17.41 22.26
CA ILE A 296 21.87 -16.97 23.35
C ILE A 296 22.19 -18.09 24.35
N LYS A 297 21.30 -19.08 24.49
CA LYS A 297 21.52 -20.26 25.35
C LYS A 297 22.61 -21.19 24.80
N GLN A 298 22.89 -21.13 23.50
CA GLN A 298 23.89 -21.96 22.81
C GLN A 298 25.14 -21.16 22.42
N VAL A 299 24.99 -19.88 22.13
CA VAL A 299 26.06 -18.95 21.74
C VAL A 299 25.98 -17.70 22.63
N PRO A 300 26.49 -17.77 23.88
CA PRO A 300 26.27 -16.71 24.88
C PRO A 300 26.92 -15.35 24.55
N ASP A 301 27.90 -15.32 23.65
CA ASP A 301 28.59 -14.12 23.19
C ASP A 301 27.99 -13.53 21.90
N ALA A 302 26.89 -14.10 21.39
CA ALA A 302 26.21 -13.58 20.22
C ALA A 302 25.72 -12.13 20.43
N GLU A 303 25.86 -11.33 19.38
CA GLU A 303 25.29 -9.98 19.28
C GLU A 303 24.13 -9.99 18.29
N PHE A 304 23.02 -9.35 18.65
CA PHE A 304 21.83 -9.24 17.83
C PHE A 304 21.60 -7.77 17.48
N LEU A 305 21.45 -7.46 16.20
CA LEU A 305 21.24 -6.09 15.73
C LEU A 305 19.88 -5.99 15.04
N VAL A 306 19.05 -5.05 15.50
CA VAL A 306 17.82 -4.65 14.81
C VAL A 306 18.08 -3.31 14.12
N MET A 307 18.16 -3.33 12.80
CA MET A 307 18.51 -2.20 11.95
C MET A 307 17.30 -1.74 11.13
N GLY A 308 16.73 -0.60 11.51
CA GLY A 308 15.61 0.03 10.83
C GLY A 308 14.84 0.99 11.74
N PRO A 309 13.97 1.84 11.17
CA PRO A 309 13.25 2.84 11.94
C PRO A 309 12.26 2.20 12.92
N THR A 310 12.10 2.86 14.06
CA THR A 310 11.22 2.46 15.18
C THR A 310 10.04 3.41 15.39
N GLU A 311 10.08 4.57 14.74
CA GLU A 311 9.15 5.69 14.96
C GLU A 311 7.79 5.51 14.26
N GLU A 312 7.62 4.45 13.45
CA GLU A 312 6.38 4.23 12.69
C GLU A 312 5.25 3.66 13.55
N ASP A 313 5.58 2.93 14.62
CA ASP A 313 4.65 2.32 15.56
C ASP A 313 5.29 2.28 16.96
N GLU A 314 5.19 3.39 17.67
CA GLU A 314 5.82 3.59 18.98
C GLU A 314 5.33 2.56 20.02
N GLU A 315 4.05 2.16 19.94
CA GLU A 315 3.46 1.18 20.86
C GLU A 315 4.03 -0.22 20.58
N TYR A 316 4.08 -0.64 19.31
CA TYR A 316 4.72 -1.91 18.95
C TYR A 316 6.20 -1.92 19.36
N PHE A 317 6.92 -0.82 19.11
CA PHE A 317 8.32 -0.71 19.50
C PHE A 317 8.52 -0.84 21.02
N ALA A 318 7.71 -0.14 21.83
CA ALA A 318 7.75 -0.26 23.28
C ALA A 318 7.52 -1.71 23.74
N ARG A 319 6.58 -2.43 23.12
CA ARG A 319 6.38 -3.86 23.39
C ARG A 319 7.60 -4.71 23.05
N MET A 320 8.30 -4.42 21.95
CA MET A 320 9.54 -5.12 21.57
C MET A 320 10.66 -4.85 22.58
N GLN A 321 10.78 -3.64 23.10
CA GLN A 321 11.73 -3.32 24.16
C GLN A 321 11.44 -4.11 25.44
N SER A 322 10.17 -4.16 25.88
CA SER A 322 9.77 -4.97 27.03
C SER A 322 10.05 -6.46 26.83
N LEU A 323 9.89 -6.99 25.61
CA LEU A 323 10.18 -8.40 25.31
C LEU A 323 11.68 -8.71 25.43
N VAL A 324 12.54 -7.79 24.98
CA VAL A 324 14.01 -7.89 25.13
C VAL A 324 14.40 -7.92 26.61
N GLU A 325 13.79 -7.07 27.43
CA GLU A 325 14.01 -7.06 28.89
C GLU A 325 13.54 -8.36 29.55
N GLN A 326 12.34 -8.84 29.20
CA GLN A 326 11.78 -10.09 29.73
C GLN A 326 12.65 -11.31 29.43
N PHE A 327 13.31 -11.34 28.27
CA PHE A 327 14.26 -12.40 27.92
C PHE A 327 15.69 -12.15 28.39
N GLY A 328 15.96 -11.04 29.10
CA GLY A 328 17.30 -10.72 29.59
C GLY A 328 18.31 -10.44 28.48
N LEU A 329 17.85 -10.02 27.29
CA LEU A 329 18.67 -9.84 26.09
C LEU A 329 19.27 -8.42 25.98
N THR A 330 19.05 -7.54 26.96
CA THR A 330 19.45 -6.12 26.92
C THR A 330 20.95 -5.90 26.62
N ASN A 331 21.82 -6.84 27.00
CA ASN A 331 23.27 -6.76 26.74
C ASN A 331 23.69 -7.30 25.36
N ASN A 332 22.82 -8.09 24.73
CA ASN A 332 23.12 -8.81 23.49
C ASN A 332 22.39 -8.21 22.29
N LEU A 333 21.18 -7.68 22.47
CA LEU A 333 20.34 -7.14 21.41
C LEU A 333 20.31 -5.61 21.44
N LYS A 334 20.57 -4.99 20.29
CA LYS A 334 20.55 -3.53 20.12
C LYS A 334 19.60 -3.12 18.99
N PHE A 335 18.71 -2.17 19.29
CA PHE A 335 17.97 -1.42 18.28
C PHE A 335 18.83 -0.24 17.83
N LEU A 336 19.16 -0.18 16.54
CA LEU A 336 20.08 0.82 15.98
C LEU A 336 19.39 1.96 15.24
N GLY A 337 18.07 1.85 15.00
CA GLY A 337 17.37 2.79 14.14
C GLY A 337 17.81 2.65 12.67
N SER A 338 17.60 3.71 11.89
CA SER A 338 18.06 3.78 10.50
C SER A 338 19.59 3.88 10.42
N VAL A 339 20.21 2.95 9.69
CA VAL A 339 21.67 2.88 9.55
C VAL A 339 22.11 2.83 8.08
N LYS A 340 23.39 3.13 7.83
CA LYS A 340 24.03 2.86 6.53
C LYS A 340 24.47 1.40 6.49
N LEU A 341 23.79 0.57 5.69
CA LEU A 341 24.06 -0.87 5.63
C LEU A 341 25.50 -1.21 5.28
N SER A 342 26.17 -0.42 4.45
CA SER A 342 27.60 -0.60 4.12
C SER A 342 28.53 -0.58 5.34
N GLU A 343 28.13 0.05 6.45
CA GLU A 343 28.90 0.10 7.70
C GLU A 343 28.62 -1.11 8.62
N TYR A 344 27.50 -1.81 8.38
CA TYR A 344 26.97 -2.87 9.25
C TYR A 344 27.02 -4.26 8.61
N LEU A 345 26.79 -4.41 7.31
CA LEU A 345 26.89 -5.69 6.60
C LEU A 345 28.27 -6.36 6.75
N PRO A 346 29.42 -5.65 6.69
CA PRO A 346 30.71 -6.27 7.01
C PRO A 346 30.79 -6.78 8.46
N LYS A 347 29.83 -6.41 9.31
CA LYS A 347 29.73 -6.77 10.71
C LYS A 347 28.74 -7.88 11.00
N THR A 348 28.08 -8.41 9.98
CA THR A 348 26.97 -9.34 10.14
C THR A 348 27.39 -10.72 9.64
N ASP A 349 27.23 -11.73 10.49
CA ASP A 349 27.49 -13.12 10.14
C ASP A 349 26.25 -13.82 9.56
N VAL A 350 25.05 -13.42 10.01
CA VAL A 350 23.77 -13.98 9.53
C VAL A 350 22.73 -12.87 9.47
N ILE A 351 21.97 -12.82 8.38
CA ILE A 351 20.75 -12.01 8.30
C ILE A 351 19.53 -12.90 8.55
N VAL A 352 18.60 -12.42 9.35
CA VAL A 352 17.35 -13.11 9.65
C VAL A 352 16.18 -12.22 9.23
N LEU A 353 15.26 -12.80 8.47
CA LEU A 353 14.02 -12.15 8.04
C LEU A 353 12.84 -12.97 8.56
N THR A 354 12.04 -12.40 9.46
CA THR A 354 10.88 -13.07 10.07
C THR A 354 9.54 -12.54 9.55
N SER A 355 9.55 -11.76 8.48
CA SER A 355 8.38 -11.02 8.02
C SER A 355 7.22 -11.94 7.61
N ILE A 356 6.00 -11.56 8.00
CA ILE A 356 4.77 -12.31 7.69
C ILE A 356 4.49 -12.30 6.18
N SER A 357 4.80 -11.19 5.51
CA SER A 357 4.63 -11.03 4.07
C SER A 357 5.74 -10.15 3.51
N GLU A 358 6.40 -10.66 2.47
CA GLU A 358 7.41 -9.96 1.67
C GLU A 358 7.21 -10.34 0.21
N SER A 359 7.50 -9.41 -0.69
CA SER A 359 7.51 -9.67 -2.13
C SER A 359 8.93 -10.02 -2.56
N GLN A 360 9.80 -9.02 -2.67
CA GLN A 360 11.23 -9.22 -2.88
C GLN A 360 12.03 -8.32 -1.94
N PRO A 361 12.38 -8.81 -0.75
CA PRO A 361 13.09 -8.02 0.26
C PRO A 361 14.50 -7.70 -0.24
N LEU A 362 14.76 -6.41 -0.51
CA LEU A 362 16.06 -5.95 -1.01
C LEU A 362 17.21 -6.37 -0.10
N VAL A 363 16.98 -6.40 1.22
CA VAL A 363 18.00 -6.81 2.19
C VAL A 363 18.54 -8.22 1.95
N ILE A 364 17.74 -9.15 1.42
CA ILE A 364 18.23 -10.49 1.06
C ILE A 364 19.19 -10.39 -0.12
N LEU A 365 18.89 -9.55 -1.10
CA LEU A 365 19.77 -9.33 -2.25
C LEU A 365 21.07 -8.65 -1.83
N GLU A 366 21.00 -7.65 -0.94
CA GLU A 366 22.15 -6.93 -0.39
C GLU A 366 23.03 -7.86 0.46
N GLY A 367 22.41 -8.66 1.33
CA GLY A 367 23.09 -9.70 2.12
C GLY A 367 23.75 -10.76 1.25
N GLY A 368 23.03 -11.28 0.25
CA GLY A 368 23.55 -12.25 -0.71
C GLY A 368 24.72 -11.69 -1.53
N ALA A 369 24.63 -10.43 -1.98
CA ALA A 369 25.73 -9.75 -2.67
C ALA A 369 26.95 -9.51 -1.76
N ALA A 370 26.74 -9.33 -0.46
CA ALA A 370 27.79 -9.26 0.55
C ALA A 370 28.27 -10.64 1.06
N ALA A 371 27.80 -11.74 0.45
CA ALA A 371 28.10 -13.13 0.83
C ALA A 371 27.71 -13.49 2.28
N ILE A 372 26.64 -12.89 2.80
CA ILE A 372 26.11 -13.14 4.14
C ILE A 372 24.98 -14.17 4.03
N PRO A 373 25.03 -15.30 4.77
CA PRO A 373 23.94 -16.25 4.81
C PRO A 373 22.66 -15.64 5.39
N VAL A 374 21.52 -16.07 4.85
CA VAL A 374 20.19 -15.57 5.23
C VAL A 374 19.32 -16.71 5.73
N VAL A 375 18.56 -16.45 6.79
CA VAL A 375 17.49 -17.32 7.30
C VAL A 375 16.15 -16.58 7.14
N THR A 376 15.20 -17.21 6.45
CA THR A 376 13.87 -16.65 6.12
C THR A 376 12.74 -17.55 6.59
#